data_AF-A0A930IZT7-F1
#
_entry.id   AF-A0A930IZT7-F1
#
_cell.length_a   1.000
_cell.length_b   1.000
_cell.length_c   1.000
_cell.angle_alpha   90.00
_cell.angle_beta   90.00
_cell.angle_gamma   90.00
#
_symmetry.space_group_name_H-M   'P 1'
#
loop_
_entity.id
_entity.type
_entity.pdbx_description
1 polymer ?
#
loop_
_entity_poly.entity_id
_entity_poly.type
_entity_poly.pdbx_seq_one_letter_code
_entity_poly.pdbx_strand_id
1 'polypeptide(L)'
;MRHNSYSKFFLAGALLCSFTACSDDNVSPETPLKPSEPETKYIGQAVGNFSADEWYPGGKLGTTENTAAGGYEDNTPAIDEQGLTDLFNQGDMMVSAKYTLSTEPYKGWGPVASRRSCEYCHAGGYAHGHSRNDMDPVMGNGYIVSVYTPDAPGSNNGTPIDQLTTFTMLQAVEPFLPPVDPKQIKITWHDVTSMPSGLPMQFPDGEKFSLRYPSVAIPQSAFNTDPVPSNYEVRLIASCNFQGLGLIDAISNEDLKKQYEAEGRFVELNP
;
A
#
# COMPACT_ATOMS: atom_id res chain seq x y z
N MET A 1 42.81 -11.67 41.87
CA MET A 1 42.21 -10.32 41.78
C MET A 1 42.96 -9.51 40.73
N ARG A 2 42.42 -9.42 39.51
CA ARG A 2 42.80 -8.47 38.47
C ARG A 2 41.51 -8.05 37.79
N HIS A 3 41.00 -6.87 38.14
CA HIS A 3 39.83 -6.28 37.49
C HIS A 3 40.26 -5.82 36.09
N ASN A 4 39.78 -6.49 35.05
CA ASN A 4 40.05 -6.10 33.67
C ASN A 4 39.09 -4.97 33.26
N SER A 5 39.68 -3.81 32.97
CA SER A 5 39.03 -2.55 32.61
C SER A 5 38.50 -2.54 31.16
N TYR A 6 37.62 -3.48 30.79
CA TYR A 6 36.99 -3.49 29.45
C TYR A 6 35.61 -2.80 29.40
N SER A 7 35.10 -2.33 30.54
CA SER A 7 33.78 -1.67 30.61
C SER A 7 33.73 -0.26 30.00
N LYS A 8 34.88 0.36 29.65
CA LYS A 8 34.91 1.73 29.10
C LYS A 8 34.95 1.80 27.57
N PHE A 9 35.13 0.67 26.87
CA PHE A 9 35.16 0.65 25.40
C PHE A 9 33.85 0.18 24.75
N PHE A 10 32.89 -0.33 25.53
CA PHE A 10 31.58 -0.74 25.00
C PHE A 10 30.53 0.37 24.98
N LEU A 11 30.80 1.54 25.58
CA LEU A 11 29.85 2.66 25.64
C LEU A 11 30.10 3.73 24.55
N ALA A 12 31.17 3.61 23.76
CA ALA A 12 31.52 4.58 22.71
C ALA A 12 31.11 4.15 21.29
N GLY A 13 30.69 2.90 21.09
CA GLY A 13 30.31 2.37 19.77
C GLY A 13 28.83 2.49 19.41
N ALA A 14 27.96 2.83 20.38
CA ALA A 14 26.51 2.83 20.20
C ALA A 14 25.89 4.20 19.83
N LEU A 15 26.72 5.22 19.60
CA LEU A 15 26.27 6.61 19.36
C LEU A 15 26.48 7.10 17.92
N LEU A 16 26.90 6.23 16.99
CA LEU A 16 27.29 6.63 15.63
C LEU A 16 26.41 6.06 14.50
N CYS A 17 25.30 5.39 14.81
CA CYS A 17 24.43 4.76 13.78
C CYS A 17 23.03 5.38 13.69
N SER A 18 22.81 6.61 14.15
CA SER A 18 21.46 7.17 14.32
C SER A 18 21.08 8.30 13.35
N PHE A 19 21.80 8.54 12.24
CA PHE A 19 21.41 9.57 11.26
C PHE A 19 21.83 9.25 9.82
N THR A 20 21.39 8.11 9.28
CA THR A 20 21.31 7.95 7.81
C THR A 20 19.84 7.83 7.41
N ALA A 21 19.06 8.87 7.70
CA ALA A 21 17.78 9.11 7.06
C ALA A 21 18.01 10.23 6.05
N CYS A 22 17.66 9.98 4.78
CA CYS A 22 17.68 10.88 3.63
C CYS A 22 18.99 11.64 3.37
N SER A 23 19.61 11.38 2.22
CA SER A 23 20.65 12.27 1.69
C SER A 23 19.99 13.60 1.32
N ASP A 24 19.97 14.55 2.25
CA ASP A 24 19.62 15.94 1.94
C ASP A 24 20.53 16.48 0.84
N ASP A 25 19.94 17.25 -0.06
CA ASP A 25 20.60 17.89 -1.18
C ASP A 25 21.91 18.58 -0.79
N ASN A 26 22.92 18.47 -1.64
CA ASN A 26 24.14 19.27 -1.57
C ASN A 26 23.85 20.72 -2.00
N VAL A 27 22.99 21.41 -1.25
CA VAL A 27 22.84 22.86 -1.33
C VAL A 27 24.06 23.45 -0.61
N SER A 28 24.92 24.17 -1.33
CA SER A 28 25.95 24.99 -0.68
C SER A 28 25.27 25.88 0.36
N PRO A 29 25.80 26.01 1.59
CA PRO A 29 25.14 26.74 2.66
C PRO A 29 25.31 28.24 2.42
N GLU A 30 24.58 28.79 1.45
CA GLU A 30 24.28 30.22 1.47
C GLU A 30 23.20 30.43 2.54
N THR A 31 23.69 30.75 3.74
CA THR A 31 22.93 31.01 4.98
C THR A 31 22.61 29.73 5.76
N PRO A 32 22.90 29.66 7.08
CA PRO A 32 22.35 28.58 7.90
C PRO A 32 20.83 28.59 7.71
N LEU A 33 20.26 27.45 7.32
CA LEU A 33 18.81 27.23 7.30
C LEU A 33 18.29 27.78 8.63
N LYS A 34 17.60 28.92 8.59
CA LYS A 34 16.79 29.35 9.73
C LYS A 34 15.92 28.12 10.06
N PRO A 35 15.72 27.77 11.34
CA PRO A 35 14.77 26.72 11.69
C PRO A 35 13.50 27.04 10.92
N SER A 36 13.13 26.19 9.95
CA SER A 36 11.91 26.38 9.21
C SER A 36 10.81 26.34 10.25
N GLU A 37 9.98 27.37 10.25
CA GLU A 37 8.86 27.41 11.15
C GLU A 37 7.98 26.20 10.85
N PRO A 38 7.58 25.40 11.86
CA PRO A 38 6.91 24.14 11.60
C PRO A 38 5.60 24.40 10.85
N GLU A 39 5.38 23.68 9.75
CA GLU A 39 4.19 23.85 8.90
C GLU A 39 2.88 23.62 9.67
N THR A 40 2.96 22.89 10.78
CA THR A 40 1.85 22.62 11.71
C THR A 40 1.12 23.86 12.17
N LYS A 41 1.78 25.02 12.25
CA LYS A 41 1.13 26.27 12.67
C LYS A 41 0.11 26.80 11.66
N TYR A 42 0.17 26.33 10.41
CA TYR A 42 -0.71 26.79 9.33
C TYR A 42 -1.95 25.91 9.18
N ILE A 43 -2.03 24.79 9.89
CA ILE A 43 -3.18 23.88 9.87
C ILE A 43 -4.45 24.69 10.20
N GLY A 44 -5.46 24.56 9.34
CA GLY A 44 -6.75 25.25 9.49
C GLY A 44 -6.71 26.76 9.27
N GLN A 45 -5.62 27.30 8.71
CA GLN A 45 -5.50 28.71 8.35
C GLN A 45 -5.46 28.89 6.84
N ALA A 46 -6.08 29.98 6.34
CA ALA A 46 -5.91 30.37 4.95
C ALA A 46 -4.50 30.95 4.75
N VAL A 47 -3.68 30.31 3.92
CA VAL A 47 -2.29 30.69 3.67
C VAL A 47 -1.99 30.62 2.18
N GLY A 48 -1.52 31.74 1.61
CA GLY A 48 -1.22 31.81 0.17
C GLY A 48 -2.46 31.55 -0.69
N ASN A 49 -2.39 30.54 -1.54
CA ASN A 49 -3.49 30.07 -2.39
C ASN A 49 -4.30 28.92 -1.77
N PHE A 50 -4.02 28.55 -0.52
CA PHE A 50 -4.71 27.48 0.21
C PHE A 50 -5.72 28.08 1.19
N SER A 51 -6.97 27.65 1.10
CA SER A 51 -8.03 27.95 2.05
C SER A 51 -7.86 27.16 3.34
N ALA A 52 -8.54 27.59 4.41
CA ALA A 52 -8.50 26.90 5.69
C ALA A 52 -9.01 25.45 5.61
N ASP A 53 -10.00 25.18 4.76
CA ASP A 53 -10.63 23.86 4.64
C ASP A 53 -9.77 22.87 3.86
N GLU A 54 -8.92 23.35 2.94
CA GLU A 54 -8.03 22.48 2.16
C GLU A 54 -6.94 21.81 3.02
N TRP A 55 -6.68 22.32 4.23
CA TRP A 55 -5.84 21.64 5.23
C TRP A 55 -6.46 20.38 5.82
N TYR A 56 -7.75 20.16 5.57
CA TYR A 56 -8.50 19.01 6.06
C TYR A 56 -8.98 18.14 4.88
N PRO A 57 -8.10 17.35 4.23
CA PRO A 57 -8.46 16.55 3.06
C PRO A 57 -9.57 15.50 3.35
N GLY A 58 -9.72 15.06 4.60
CA GLY A 58 -10.82 14.22 5.07
C GLY A 58 -11.96 15.00 5.74
N GLY A 59 -11.97 16.33 5.63
CA GLY A 59 -12.76 17.23 6.46
C GLY A 59 -12.28 17.27 7.92
N LYS A 60 -12.83 18.19 8.72
CA LYS A 60 -12.44 18.37 10.14
C LYS A 60 -12.61 17.10 10.97
N LEU A 61 -13.61 16.28 10.63
CA LEU A 61 -13.93 15.03 11.33
C LEU A 61 -13.02 13.86 10.92
N GLY A 62 -12.45 13.91 9.72
CA GLY A 62 -11.68 12.83 9.11
C GLY A 62 -10.16 13.05 9.08
N THR A 63 -9.68 14.20 9.55
CA THR A 63 -8.26 14.58 9.45
C THR A 63 -7.65 14.68 10.85
N THR A 64 -6.61 13.89 11.13
CA THR A 64 -5.82 14.05 12.35
C THR A 64 -4.89 15.27 12.25
N GLU A 65 -4.71 15.99 13.36
CA GLU A 65 -3.74 17.09 13.46
C GLU A 65 -2.37 16.61 13.98
N ASN A 66 -2.23 15.30 14.25
CA ASN A 66 -0.96 14.70 14.64
C ASN A 66 0.00 14.64 13.46
N THR A 67 1.01 15.50 13.51
CA THR A 67 2.03 15.58 12.45
C THR A 67 3.30 14.78 12.78
N ALA A 68 3.27 13.95 13.83
CA ALA A 68 4.36 13.02 14.11
C ALA A 68 4.32 11.83 13.13
N ALA A 69 5.40 11.07 13.05
CA ALA A 69 5.51 9.93 12.13
C ALA A 69 4.38 8.88 12.30
N GLY A 70 3.78 8.78 13.49
CA GLY A 70 2.66 7.88 13.77
C GLY A 70 1.28 8.40 13.32
N GLY A 71 1.15 9.65 12.87
CA GLY A 71 -0.14 10.23 12.52
C GLY A 71 -0.88 9.50 11.39
N TYR A 72 -0.17 8.76 10.54
CA TYR A 72 -0.78 7.92 9.49
C TYR A 72 -1.52 6.68 10.03
N GLU A 73 -1.30 6.34 11.31
CA GLU A 73 -1.95 5.22 11.99
C GLU A 73 -3.06 5.69 12.94
N ASP A 74 -3.23 7.01 13.10
CA ASP A 74 -4.26 7.56 13.97
C ASP A 74 -5.66 7.27 13.42
N ASN A 75 -6.59 6.96 14.31
CA ASN A 75 -8.00 7.04 13.98
C ASN A 75 -8.39 8.50 13.71
N THR A 76 -9.41 8.68 12.87
CA THR A 76 -9.96 10.01 12.63
C THR A 76 -10.58 10.58 13.92
N PRO A 77 -10.57 11.91 14.16
CA PRO A 77 -11.15 12.53 15.36
C PRO A 77 -12.61 12.10 15.64
N ALA A 78 -13.41 11.90 14.59
CA ALA A 78 -14.79 11.46 14.72
C ALA A 78 -14.95 10.11 15.46
N ILE A 79 -13.97 9.21 15.38
CA ILE A 79 -14.01 7.93 16.09
C ILE A 79 -13.96 8.16 17.59
N ASP A 80 -13.08 9.04 18.05
CA ASP A 80 -12.94 9.34 19.48
C ASP A 80 -14.12 10.17 20.00
N GLU A 81 -14.52 11.21 19.26
CA GLU A 81 -15.62 12.09 19.65
C GLU A 81 -16.97 11.35 19.77
N GLN A 82 -17.16 10.29 18.98
CA GLN A 82 -18.35 9.44 19.04
C GLN A 82 -18.22 8.26 20.01
N GLY A 83 -17.07 8.11 20.68
CA GLY A 83 -16.83 7.00 21.60
C GLY A 83 -16.73 5.64 20.91
N LEU A 84 -16.28 5.60 19.65
CA LEU A 84 -16.16 4.40 18.83
C LEU A 84 -14.74 3.78 18.88
N THR A 85 -13.83 4.34 19.67
CA THR A 85 -12.42 3.90 19.76
C THR A 85 -12.27 2.39 20.01
N ASP A 86 -13.08 1.81 20.90
CA ASP A 86 -13.03 0.37 21.18
C ASP A 86 -13.46 -0.47 19.98
N LEU A 87 -14.49 -0.03 19.23
CA LEU A 87 -14.96 -0.70 18.02
C LEU A 87 -13.95 -0.58 16.88
N PHE A 88 -13.33 0.61 16.74
CA PHE A 88 -12.26 0.84 15.79
C PHE A 88 -11.07 -0.08 16.06
N ASN A 89 -10.59 -0.13 17.31
CA ASN A 89 -9.50 -1.00 17.74
C ASN A 89 -9.84 -2.48 17.55
N GLN A 90 -11.09 -2.88 17.78
CA GLN A 90 -11.53 -4.25 17.49
C GLN A 90 -11.46 -4.57 15.99
N GLY A 91 -11.87 -3.63 15.13
CA GLY A 91 -11.74 -3.77 13.68
C GLY A 91 -10.28 -3.89 13.24
N ASP A 92 -9.42 -3.01 13.74
CA ASP A 92 -7.98 -3.02 13.49
C ASP A 92 -7.36 -4.39 13.87
N MET A 93 -7.66 -4.87 15.08
CA MET A 93 -7.23 -6.20 15.53
C MET A 93 -7.69 -7.35 14.62
N MET A 94 -8.86 -7.25 13.99
CA MET A 94 -9.34 -8.27 13.04
C MET A 94 -8.57 -8.21 11.72
N VAL A 95 -8.33 -7.01 11.20
CA VAL A 95 -7.66 -6.81 9.91
C VAL A 95 -6.15 -7.14 10.00
N SER A 96 -5.52 -6.84 11.13
CA SER A 96 -4.13 -7.21 11.43
C SER A 96 -3.94 -8.67 11.81
N ALA A 97 -5.02 -9.39 12.08
CA ALA A 97 -4.92 -10.79 12.48
C ALA A 97 -4.36 -11.68 11.37
N LYS A 98 -3.59 -12.69 11.79
CA LYS A 98 -3.25 -13.82 10.93
C LYS A 98 -4.33 -14.88 11.07
N TYR A 99 -5.15 -15.00 10.03
CA TYR A 99 -6.19 -16.01 9.99
C TYR A 99 -5.61 -17.40 9.79
N THR A 100 -6.28 -18.36 10.40
CA THR A 100 -5.94 -19.78 10.41
C THR A 100 -7.14 -20.59 9.92
N LEU A 101 -6.91 -21.86 9.61
CA LEU A 101 -8.02 -22.76 9.25
C LEU A 101 -8.98 -22.98 10.43
N SER A 102 -8.43 -23.31 11.59
CA SER A 102 -9.20 -23.94 12.67
C SER A 102 -8.91 -23.41 14.08
N THR A 103 -7.89 -22.56 14.26
CA THR A 103 -7.50 -22.04 15.57
C THR A 103 -8.26 -20.75 15.88
N GLU A 104 -9.06 -20.78 16.95
CA GLU A 104 -9.73 -19.59 17.49
C GLU A 104 -8.71 -18.57 18.05
N PRO A 105 -9.04 -17.26 18.05
CA PRO A 105 -10.28 -16.66 17.57
C PRO A 105 -10.33 -16.45 16.04
N TYR A 106 -9.19 -16.47 15.36
CA TYR A 106 -9.06 -16.15 13.93
C TYR A 106 -9.11 -17.40 13.04
N LYS A 107 -10.14 -18.23 13.22
CA LYS A 107 -10.42 -19.39 12.34
C LYS A 107 -11.33 -19.01 11.18
N GLY A 108 -11.50 -19.91 10.21
CA GLY A 108 -12.41 -19.71 9.07
C GLY A 108 -11.71 -19.21 7.80
N TRP A 109 -10.38 -19.12 7.81
CA TRP A 109 -9.63 -19.02 6.57
C TRP A 109 -9.83 -20.31 5.77
N GLY A 110 -10.23 -20.19 4.50
CA GLY A 110 -10.40 -21.34 3.62
C GLY A 110 -9.08 -22.08 3.39
N PRO A 111 -9.12 -23.30 2.84
CA PRO A 111 -7.90 -24.08 2.56
C PRO A 111 -7.00 -23.44 1.50
N VAL A 112 -7.51 -22.45 0.77
CA VAL A 112 -6.82 -21.72 -0.28
C VAL A 112 -7.07 -20.23 -0.07
N ALA A 113 -6.05 -19.39 -0.22
CA ALA A 113 -6.24 -17.94 -0.26
C ALA A 113 -5.08 -17.19 -0.95
N SER A 114 -5.24 -15.88 -1.11
CA SER A 114 -4.18 -15.02 -1.63
C SER A 114 -3.12 -14.71 -0.57
N ARG A 115 -3.54 -14.31 0.64
CA ARG A 115 -2.70 -14.07 1.83
C ARG A 115 -3.42 -14.52 3.11
N ARG A 116 -2.66 -14.69 4.20
CA ARG A 116 -3.19 -15.06 5.53
C ARG A 116 -3.67 -13.90 6.39
N SER A 117 -3.41 -12.67 5.97
CA SER A 117 -3.75 -11.45 6.70
C SER A 117 -3.77 -10.29 5.71
N CYS A 118 -4.56 -9.26 6.01
CA CYS A 118 -4.60 -8.05 5.21
C CYS A 118 -3.24 -7.35 5.23
N GLU A 119 -2.55 -7.32 6.37
CA GLU A 119 -1.22 -6.69 6.49
C GLU A 119 -0.12 -7.35 5.65
N TYR A 120 -0.35 -8.57 5.16
CA TYR A 120 0.60 -9.17 4.24
C TYR A 120 0.63 -8.43 2.89
N CYS A 121 -0.51 -7.86 2.51
CA CYS A 121 -0.59 -6.96 1.37
C CYS A 121 -0.47 -5.49 1.76
N HIS A 122 -0.95 -5.11 2.95
CA HIS A 122 -1.12 -3.72 3.38
C HIS A 122 -0.30 -3.42 4.65
N ALA A 123 1.03 -3.50 4.54
CA ALA A 123 1.91 -3.39 5.71
C ALA A 123 2.09 -1.95 6.19
N GLY A 124 2.42 -1.77 7.48
CA GLY A 124 2.79 -0.48 8.06
C GLY A 124 1.62 0.52 8.12
N GLY A 125 0.53 0.15 8.78
CA GLY A 125 -0.65 1.02 8.90
C GLY A 125 -1.47 1.09 7.62
N TYR A 126 -1.70 -0.05 6.96
CA TYR A 126 -2.49 -0.16 5.73
C TYR A 126 -1.91 0.53 4.49
N ALA A 127 -0.60 0.74 4.47
CA ALA A 127 0.11 1.32 3.33
C ALA A 127 0.23 0.31 2.16
N HIS A 128 0.85 0.78 1.07
CA HIS A 128 1.08 -0.05 -0.11
C HIS A 128 2.09 -1.17 0.15
N GLY A 129 1.97 -2.26 -0.62
CA GLY A 129 2.98 -3.32 -0.64
C GLY A 129 4.36 -2.81 -1.10
N HIS A 130 5.41 -3.43 -0.59
CA HIS A 130 6.80 -3.18 -0.97
C HIS A 130 7.12 -3.77 -2.34
N SER A 131 8.04 -3.13 -3.06
CA SER A 131 8.51 -3.65 -4.34
C SER A 131 9.39 -4.88 -4.18
N ARG A 132 9.11 -5.94 -4.96
CA ARG A 132 9.75 -7.26 -4.86
C ARG A 132 9.94 -7.95 -6.21
N ASN A 133 10.65 -9.08 -6.20
CA ASN A 133 10.92 -9.89 -7.40
C ASN A 133 10.22 -11.26 -7.36
N ASP A 134 9.42 -11.52 -6.32
CA ASP A 134 8.84 -12.82 -5.99
C ASP A 134 7.41 -12.68 -5.45
N MET A 135 6.71 -13.81 -5.36
CA MET A 135 5.37 -13.92 -4.78
C MET A 135 5.42 -14.52 -3.36
N ASP A 136 6.56 -14.43 -2.67
CA ASP A 136 6.69 -15.02 -1.34
C ASP A 136 5.69 -14.37 -0.38
N PRO A 137 4.98 -15.16 0.44
CA PRO A 137 3.97 -14.66 1.35
C PRO A 137 4.64 -14.07 2.59
N VAL A 138 5.33 -12.95 2.41
CA VAL A 138 5.94 -12.16 3.47
C VAL A 138 5.15 -10.87 3.67
N MET A 139 5.23 -10.31 4.88
CA MET A 139 4.53 -9.07 5.19
C MET A 139 5.00 -7.93 4.28
N GLY A 140 4.06 -7.18 3.74
CA GLY A 140 4.32 -6.15 2.73
C GLY A 140 4.49 -6.68 1.31
N ASN A 141 4.45 -7.99 1.05
CA ASN A 141 4.34 -8.48 -0.33
C ASN A 141 2.88 -8.43 -0.81
N GLY A 142 2.49 -7.25 -1.27
CA GLY A 142 1.18 -6.92 -1.82
C GLY A 142 0.91 -7.35 -3.25
N TYR A 143 1.80 -8.14 -3.86
CA TYR A 143 1.61 -8.54 -5.25
C TYR A 143 0.52 -9.59 -5.44
N ILE A 144 -0.37 -9.27 -6.37
CA ILE A 144 -1.39 -10.12 -6.94
C ILE A 144 -1.11 -10.20 -8.43
N VAL A 145 -1.37 -11.36 -9.04
CA VAL A 145 -1.36 -11.49 -10.49
C VAL A 145 -2.78 -11.52 -11.00
N SER A 146 -3.04 -10.79 -12.07
CA SER A 146 -4.29 -10.88 -12.83
C SER A 146 -3.98 -11.54 -14.17
N VAL A 147 -4.67 -12.63 -14.43
CA VAL A 147 -4.57 -13.40 -15.67
C VAL A 147 -5.82 -13.13 -16.48
N TYR A 148 -5.65 -12.75 -17.74
CA TYR A 148 -6.74 -12.25 -18.57
C TYR A 148 -6.56 -12.66 -20.03
N THR A 149 -7.66 -12.68 -20.77
CA THR A 149 -7.63 -12.78 -22.23
C THR A 149 -7.49 -11.37 -22.79
N PRO A 150 -6.38 -11.04 -23.47
CA PRO A 150 -6.15 -9.68 -23.98
C PRO A 150 -7.15 -9.33 -25.09
N ASP A 151 -7.62 -8.09 -25.13
CA ASP A 151 -8.53 -7.60 -26.18
C ASP A 151 -7.83 -7.37 -27.53
N ALA A 152 -6.51 -7.20 -27.50
CA ALA A 152 -5.63 -7.13 -28.66
C ALA A 152 -4.21 -7.62 -28.30
N PRO A 153 -3.40 -8.09 -29.27
CA PRO A 153 -2.02 -8.50 -29.01
C PRO A 153 -1.20 -7.40 -28.30
N GLY A 154 -0.63 -7.73 -27.13
CA GLY A 154 0.16 -6.79 -26.33
C GLY A 154 -0.64 -5.77 -25.52
N SER A 155 -1.98 -5.90 -25.47
CA SER A 155 -2.83 -5.03 -24.65
C SER A 155 -2.72 -5.37 -23.17
N ASN A 156 -2.71 -4.33 -22.32
CA ASN A 156 -2.84 -4.45 -20.87
C ASN A 156 -4.31 -4.53 -20.40
N ASN A 157 -5.24 -4.48 -21.35
CA ASN A 157 -6.68 -4.61 -21.13
C ASN A 157 -7.16 -5.97 -21.58
N GLY A 158 -8.24 -6.42 -20.94
CA GLY A 158 -8.89 -7.67 -21.28
C GLY A 158 -9.76 -8.17 -20.14
N THR A 159 -10.44 -9.28 -20.41
CA THR A 159 -11.36 -9.90 -19.47
C THR A 159 -10.59 -10.91 -18.61
N PRO A 160 -10.70 -10.86 -17.27
CA PRO A 160 -10.14 -11.91 -16.41
C PRO A 160 -10.60 -13.30 -16.85
N ILE A 161 -9.72 -14.29 -16.74
CA ILE A 161 -10.06 -15.67 -17.10
C ILE A 161 -11.01 -16.29 -16.05
N ASP A 162 -11.95 -17.12 -16.49
CA ASP A 162 -12.96 -17.72 -15.60
C ASP A 162 -12.39 -18.78 -14.65
N GLN A 163 -11.20 -19.33 -14.97
CA GLN A 163 -10.54 -20.37 -14.18
C GLN A 163 -9.97 -19.85 -12.86
N LEU A 164 -9.82 -18.54 -12.71
CA LEU A 164 -9.27 -17.91 -11.52
C LEU A 164 -10.24 -16.92 -10.92
N THR A 165 -10.20 -16.78 -9.59
CA THR A 165 -10.81 -15.65 -8.91
C THR A 165 -10.07 -14.37 -9.24
N THR A 166 -10.78 -13.23 -9.22
CA THR A 166 -10.21 -11.89 -9.47
C THR A 166 -8.93 -11.64 -8.66
N PHE A 167 -8.93 -12.07 -7.39
CA PHE A 167 -7.73 -12.15 -6.58
C PHE A 167 -7.15 -13.55 -6.68
N THR A 168 -6.08 -13.71 -7.47
CA THR A 168 -5.42 -15.01 -7.62
C THR A 168 -4.97 -15.53 -6.25
N MET A 169 -5.40 -16.74 -5.93
CA MET A 169 -5.01 -17.43 -4.71
C MET A 169 -3.70 -18.17 -4.91
N LEU A 170 -2.70 -17.89 -4.07
CA LEU A 170 -1.33 -18.37 -4.22
C LEU A 170 -0.85 -19.19 -3.02
N GLN A 171 -1.69 -19.29 -2.00
CA GLN A 171 -1.43 -20.10 -0.83
C GLN A 171 -2.49 -21.19 -0.73
N ALA A 172 -2.05 -22.37 -0.29
CA ALA A 172 -2.94 -23.43 0.13
C ALA A 172 -2.34 -24.18 1.30
N VAL A 173 -3.19 -24.89 2.02
CA VAL A 173 -2.82 -25.84 3.06
C VAL A 173 -2.90 -27.25 2.52
N GLU A 174 -2.00 -28.13 2.93
CA GLU A 174 -2.03 -29.53 2.53
C GLU A 174 -3.39 -30.17 2.92
N PRO A 175 -4.01 -30.99 2.05
CA PRO A 175 -3.53 -31.53 0.77
C PRO A 175 -3.88 -30.69 -0.48
N PHE A 176 -4.38 -29.47 -0.31
CA PHE A 176 -4.78 -28.62 -1.43
C PHE A 176 -3.58 -27.95 -2.10
N LEU A 177 -3.74 -27.66 -3.40
CA LEU A 177 -2.81 -26.83 -4.16
C LEU A 177 -3.47 -25.46 -4.43
N PRO A 178 -2.70 -24.36 -4.45
CA PRO A 178 -3.23 -23.10 -4.94
C PRO A 178 -3.57 -23.21 -6.43
N PRO A 179 -4.60 -22.52 -6.94
CA PRO A 179 -4.93 -22.47 -8.36
C PRO A 179 -3.74 -22.11 -9.26
N VAL A 180 -2.80 -21.32 -8.74
CA VAL A 180 -1.52 -21.02 -9.40
C VAL A 180 -0.38 -21.27 -8.43
N ASP A 181 0.63 -22.03 -8.85
CA ASP A 181 1.87 -22.25 -8.11
C ASP A 181 2.72 -20.96 -8.08
N PRO A 182 2.87 -20.30 -6.92
CA PRO A 182 3.61 -19.05 -6.83
C PRO A 182 5.09 -19.18 -7.20
N LYS A 183 5.69 -20.37 -7.09
CA LYS A 183 7.12 -20.58 -7.39
C LYS A 183 7.43 -20.52 -8.89
N GLN A 184 6.41 -20.70 -9.72
CA GLN A 184 6.55 -20.64 -11.18
C GLN A 184 6.20 -19.26 -11.75
N ILE A 185 5.74 -18.32 -10.91
CA ILE A 185 5.51 -16.93 -11.30
C ILE A 185 6.85 -16.19 -11.35
N LYS A 186 7.19 -15.64 -12.51
CA LYS A 186 8.43 -14.89 -12.70
C LYS A 186 8.13 -13.40 -12.91
N ILE A 187 8.63 -12.58 -12.00
CA ILE A 187 8.63 -11.11 -12.13
C ILE A 187 9.99 -10.67 -12.66
N THR A 188 10.01 -9.85 -13.69
CA THR A 188 11.22 -9.22 -14.24
C THR A 188 11.03 -7.71 -14.24
N TRP A 189 11.97 -6.97 -13.65
CA TRP A 189 11.97 -5.51 -13.66
C TRP A 189 12.80 -4.99 -14.82
N HIS A 190 12.27 -3.99 -15.50
CA HIS A 190 12.92 -3.30 -16.61
C HIS A 190 13.11 -1.84 -16.22
N ASP A 191 14.30 -1.31 -16.48
CA ASP A 191 14.59 0.10 -16.27
C ASP A 191 14.01 0.93 -17.43
N VAL A 192 13.39 2.06 -17.09
CA VAL A 192 12.96 3.05 -18.07
C VAL A 192 14.17 3.89 -18.44
N THR A 193 14.65 3.74 -19.67
CA THR A 193 15.81 4.48 -20.19
C THR A 193 15.41 5.80 -20.86
N SER A 194 14.14 5.93 -21.27
CA SER A 194 13.58 7.14 -21.86
C SER A 194 12.06 7.19 -21.67
N MET A 195 11.50 8.38 -21.39
CA MET A 195 10.06 8.55 -21.29
C MET A 195 9.40 8.57 -22.69
N PRO A 196 8.28 7.87 -22.91
CA PRO A 196 7.51 7.98 -24.15
C PRO A 196 7.04 9.40 -24.46
N SER A 197 6.83 10.23 -23.44
CA SER A 197 6.48 11.66 -23.58
C SER A 197 7.65 12.53 -24.08
N GLY A 198 8.87 11.99 -24.14
CA GLY A 198 10.09 12.75 -24.44
C GLY A 198 10.61 13.60 -23.28
N LEU A 199 9.95 13.55 -22.12
CA LEU A 199 10.43 14.25 -20.93
C LEU A 199 11.79 13.68 -20.47
N PRO A 200 12.70 14.55 -19.99
CA PRO A 200 13.99 14.10 -19.48
C PRO A 200 13.80 13.25 -18.21
N MET A 201 14.67 12.25 -18.01
CA MET A 201 14.75 11.44 -16.78
C MET A 201 15.45 12.21 -15.63
N GLN A 202 15.13 13.50 -15.49
CA GLN A 202 15.64 14.40 -14.47
C GLN A 202 14.68 15.57 -14.27
N PHE A 203 14.67 16.11 -13.06
CA PHE A 203 13.97 17.33 -12.70
C PHE A 203 14.66 18.58 -13.30
N PRO A 204 13.99 19.75 -13.34
CA PRO A 204 14.55 20.98 -13.90
C PRO A 204 15.83 21.49 -13.22
N ASP A 205 16.04 21.16 -11.95
CA ASP A 205 17.25 21.46 -11.18
C ASP A 205 18.43 20.50 -11.48
N GLY A 206 18.19 19.46 -12.27
CA GLY A 206 19.20 18.47 -12.65
C GLY A 206 19.21 17.21 -11.78
N GLU A 207 18.37 17.11 -10.75
CA GLU A 207 18.21 15.89 -9.97
C GLU A 207 17.70 14.76 -10.88
N LYS A 208 18.36 13.59 -10.84
CA LYS A 208 18.00 12.44 -11.66
C LYS A 208 17.08 11.50 -10.90
N PHE A 209 16.07 10.99 -11.57
CA PHE A 209 15.22 9.92 -11.05
C PHE A 209 15.34 8.66 -11.92
N SER A 210 15.07 7.51 -11.33
CA SER A 210 15.00 6.22 -12.03
C SER A 210 13.60 5.65 -11.92
N LEU A 211 13.05 5.19 -13.04
CA LEU A 211 11.79 4.47 -13.07
C LEU A 211 12.03 3.05 -13.54
N ARG A 212 11.23 2.12 -13.03
CA ARG A 212 11.21 0.73 -13.48
C ARG A 212 9.79 0.24 -13.61
N TYR A 213 9.57 -0.73 -14.50
CA TYR A 213 8.28 -1.39 -14.68
C TYR A 213 8.43 -2.91 -14.66
N PRO A 214 7.43 -3.66 -14.17
CA PRO A 214 7.48 -5.11 -14.16
C PRO A 214 6.93 -5.71 -15.44
N SER A 215 7.47 -6.85 -15.85
CA SER A 215 6.79 -7.85 -16.70
C SER A 215 6.63 -9.14 -15.90
N VAL A 216 5.50 -9.83 -16.06
CA VAL A 216 5.22 -11.08 -15.34
C VAL A 216 5.00 -12.21 -16.34
N ALA A 217 5.60 -13.37 -16.08
CA ALA A 217 5.34 -14.59 -16.82
C ALA A 217 4.87 -15.69 -15.88
N ILE A 218 3.84 -16.42 -16.31
CA ILE A 218 3.33 -17.61 -15.63
C ILE A 218 3.24 -18.69 -16.69
N PRO A 219 3.95 -19.82 -16.57
CA PRO A 219 3.82 -20.93 -17.52
C PRO A 219 2.51 -21.69 -17.26
N GLN A 220 1.97 -22.37 -18.29
CA GLN A 220 0.78 -23.21 -18.14
C GLN A 220 0.95 -24.31 -17.05
N SER A 221 2.17 -24.78 -16.82
CA SER A 221 2.50 -25.74 -15.76
C SER A 221 2.33 -25.20 -14.34
N ALA A 222 2.13 -23.90 -14.16
CA ALA A 222 1.86 -23.31 -12.87
C ALA A 222 0.39 -23.46 -12.45
N PHE A 223 -0.52 -23.71 -13.38
CA PHE A 223 -1.96 -23.72 -13.10
C PHE A 223 -2.42 -25.11 -12.64
N ASN A 224 -3.09 -25.15 -11.49
CA ASN A 224 -3.74 -26.33 -10.94
C ASN A 224 -5.26 -26.29 -11.17
N THR A 225 -5.71 -25.61 -12.22
CA THR A 225 -7.13 -25.45 -12.59
C THR A 225 -7.54 -26.45 -13.67
N ASP A 226 -8.83 -26.76 -13.73
CA ASP A 226 -9.44 -27.53 -14.81
C ASP A 226 -10.64 -26.76 -15.37
N PRO A 227 -10.61 -26.29 -16.63
CA PRO A 227 -9.51 -26.47 -17.59
C PRO A 227 -8.25 -25.66 -17.24
N VAL A 228 -7.10 -26.07 -17.80
CA VAL A 228 -5.87 -25.27 -17.76
C VAL A 228 -6.00 -24.11 -18.76
N PRO A 229 -5.76 -22.85 -18.35
CA PRO A 229 -5.93 -21.70 -19.24
C PRO A 229 -4.88 -21.70 -20.37
N SER A 230 -5.26 -21.11 -21.50
CA SER A 230 -4.41 -20.90 -22.68
C SER A 230 -4.73 -19.53 -23.29
N ASN A 231 -3.84 -19.02 -24.15
CA ASN A 231 -4.00 -17.72 -24.83
C ASN A 231 -4.29 -16.56 -23.85
N TYR A 232 -3.64 -16.58 -22.68
CA TYR A 232 -3.76 -15.55 -21.67
C TYR A 232 -2.52 -14.65 -21.64
N GLU A 233 -2.72 -13.45 -21.11
CA GLU A 233 -1.66 -12.54 -20.68
C GLU A 233 -1.72 -12.35 -19.15
N VAL A 234 -0.64 -11.84 -18.59
CA VAL A 234 -0.51 -11.65 -17.14
C VAL A 234 -0.06 -10.23 -16.84
N ARG A 235 -0.68 -9.63 -15.82
CA ARG A 235 -0.25 -8.34 -15.26
C ARG A 235 -0.04 -8.45 -13.76
N LEU A 236 0.94 -7.68 -13.27
CA LEU A 236 1.17 -7.50 -11.85
C LEU A 236 0.24 -6.42 -11.31
N ILE A 237 -0.46 -6.72 -10.23
CA ILE A 237 -1.22 -5.76 -9.44
C ILE A 237 -0.52 -5.67 -8.09
N ALA A 238 -0.25 -4.45 -7.64
CA ALA A 238 0.18 -4.20 -6.27
C ALA A 238 -1.05 -3.76 -5.46
N SER A 239 -1.18 -4.26 -4.24
CA SER A 239 -2.18 -3.78 -3.30
C SER A 239 -2.15 -2.26 -3.17
N CYS A 240 -3.33 -1.65 -3.31
CA CYS A 240 -3.54 -0.25 -2.94
C CYS A 240 -3.52 -0.10 -1.42
N ASN A 241 -3.29 1.11 -0.92
CA ASN A 241 -3.52 1.46 0.47
C ASN A 241 -5.01 1.27 0.83
N PHE A 242 -5.29 0.83 2.05
CA PHE A 242 -6.66 0.76 2.60
C PHE A 242 -6.95 1.94 3.53
N GLN A 243 -6.55 3.14 3.15
CA GLN A 243 -6.87 4.34 3.92
C GLN A 243 -8.33 4.75 3.60
N GLY A 244 -9.16 4.89 4.64
CA GLY A 244 -10.49 5.50 4.53
C GLY A 244 -11.65 4.65 3.98
N LEU A 245 -11.43 3.38 3.60
CA LEU A 245 -12.52 2.53 3.06
C LEU A 245 -13.57 2.14 4.10
N GLY A 246 -13.22 2.08 5.39
CA GLY A 246 -14.17 1.72 6.45
C GLY A 246 -15.29 2.74 6.66
N LEU A 247 -15.11 4.01 6.25
CA LEU A 247 -16.13 5.04 6.41
C LEU A 247 -17.15 5.03 5.27
N ILE A 248 -16.76 4.71 4.04
CA ILE A 248 -17.68 4.70 2.89
C ILE A 248 -18.67 3.53 3.00
N ASP A 249 -18.20 2.35 3.41
CA ASP A 249 -19.06 1.17 3.59
C ASP A 249 -20.03 1.30 4.77
N ALA A 250 -19.78 2.22 5.70
CA ALA A 250 -20.69 2.54 6.80
C ALA A 250 -21.84 3.47 6.36
N ILE A 251 -21.73 4.13 5.21
CA ILE A 251 -22.77 4.98 4.64
C ILE A 251 -23.73 4.08 3.85
N SER A 252 -25.03 4.23 4.10
CA SER A 252 -26.02 3.46 3.35
C SER A 252 -25.95 3.79 1.86
N ASN A 253 -26.18 2.80 0.99
CA ASN A 253 -26.28 3.04 -0.46
C ASN A 253 -27.32 4.14 -0.79
N GLU A 254 -28.37 4.26 0.02
CA GLU A 254 -29.38 5.33 -0.13
C GLU A 254 -28.79 6.72 0.15
N ASP A 255 -27.98 6.86 1.20
CA ASP A 255 -27.37 8.14 1.55
C ASP A 255 -26.23 8.51 0.61
N LEU A 256 -25.43 7.53 0.14
CA LEU A 256 -24.46 7.73 -0.94
C LEU A 256 -25.17 8.23 -2.21
N LYS A 257 -26.31 7.64 -2.57
CA LYS A 257 -27.10 8.06 -3.73
C LYS A 257 -27.68 9.46 -3.55
N LYS A 258 -28.24 9.79 -2.38
CA LYS A 258 -28.74 11.15 -2.09
C LYS A 258 -27.63 12.18 -2.22
N GLN A 259 -26.43 11.89 -1.70
CA GLN A 259 -25.28 12.77 -1.82
C GLN A 259 -24.84 12.93 -3.28
N TYR A 260 -24.77 11.83 -4.04
CA TYR A 260 -24.49 11.85 -5.48
C TYR A 260 -25.49 12.73 -6.25
N GLU A 261 -26.80 12.59 -5.98
CA GLU A 261 -27.85 13.41 -6.62
C GLU A 261 -27.78 14.90 -6.21
N ALA A 262 -27.35 15.19 -4.98
CA ALA A 262 -27.16 16.56 -4.51
C ALA A 262 -25.96 17.24 -5.20
N GLU A 263 -24.81 16.55 -5.27
CA GLU A 263 -23.58 17.07 -5.89
C GLU A 263 -23.65 17.12 -7.42
N GLY A 264 -24.40 16.21 -8.05
CA GLY A 264 -24.61 16.18 -9.50
C GLY A 264 -25.34 17.40 -10.06
N ARG A 265 -25.82 18.31 -9.19
CA ARG A 265 -26.34 19.64 -9.58
C ARG A 265 -25.24 20.65 -9.87
N PHE A 266 -24.03 20.42 -9.39
CA PHE A 266 -22.89 21.34 -9.49
C PHE A 266 -21.84 20.86 -10.49
N VAL A 267 -21.77 19.55 -10.78
CA VAL A 267 -20.81 18.96 -11.72
C VAL A 267 -21.46 17.82 -12.51
N GLU A 268 -21.00 17.56 -13.73
CA GLU A 268 -21.36 16.35 -14.47
C GLU A 268 -20.62 15.16 -13.86
N LEU A 269 -21.34 14.29 -13.17
CA LEU A 269 -20.79 13.10 -12.51
C LEU A 269 -20.69 11.94 -13.50
N ASN A 270 -19.62 11.15 -13.39
CA ASN A 270 -19.46 9.93 -14.18
C ASN A 270 -20.57 8.92 -13.81
N PRO A 271 -21.25 8.30 -14.78
CA PRO A 271 -22.36 7.38 -14.54
C PRO A 271 -21.94 6.08 -13.84
#